data_AF-A0A0G0FXF2-F1
#
_entry.id   AF-A0A0G0FXF2-F1
#
_cell.length_a   1.000
_cell.length_b   1.000
_cell.length_c   1.000
_cell.angle_alpha   90.00
_cell.angle_beta   90.00
_cell.angle_gamma   90.00
#
_symmetry.space_group_name_H-M   'P 1'
#
loop_
_entity.id
_entity.type
_entity.pdbx_description
1 polymer ?
#
loop_
_entity_poly.entity_id
_entity_poly.type
_entity_poly.pdbx_seq_one_letter_code
_entity_poly.pdbx_strand_id
1 'polypeptide(L)'
;MPIIDVSGLMSSEREKKVYIRKDLKVFFKTLGFSEDSTTVTFDTDDTTGPEEHVMARMYSKKFMQMEVLELERMCDSVVAVLEKAGHPFNEAFPVPVLAMRGRPNKQNH
;
A
#
# COMPACT_ATOMS: atom_id res chain seq x y z
N MET A 1 1.80 -13.66 -7.57
CA MET A 1 0.64 -13.33 -6.73
C MET A 1 1.14 -12.35 -5.69
N PRO A 2 0.86 -11.04 -5.83
CA PRO A 2 1.21 -10.07 -4.81
C PRO A 2 0.18 -10.11 -3.67
N ILE A 3 0.67 -10.13 -2.43
CA ILE A 3 -0.13 -10.05 -1.20
C ILE A 3 0.20 -8.71 -0.55
N ILE A 4 -0.80 -7.90 -0.25
CA ILE A 4 -0.63 -6.57 0.31
C ILE A 4 -1.43 -6.50 1.60
N ASP A 5 -0.74 -6.29 2.71
CA ASP A 5 -1.33 -6.10 4.02
C ASP A 5 -1.24 -4.61 4.37
N VAL A 6 -2.40 -3.97 4.52
CA VAL A 6 -2.50 -2.54 4.82
C VAL A 6 -2.91 -2.34 6.27
N SER A 7 -2.11 -1.60 7.04
CA SER A 7 -2.39 -1.24 8.44
C SER A 7 -2.56 0.27 8.61
N GLY A 8 -3.08 0.69 9.77
CA GLY A 8 -3.28 2.10 10.12
C GLY A 8 -4.62 2.71 9.68
N LEU A 9 -5.53 1.87 9.18
CA LEU A 9 -6.91 2.25 8.87
C LEU A 9 -7.86 1.72 9.94
N MET A 10 -8.86 2.52 10.29
CA MET A 10 -9.93 2.14 11.22
C MET A 10 -10.98 1.24 10.54
N SER A 11 -11.75 0.50 11.34
CA SER A 11 -12.89 -0.29 10.84
C SER A 11 -13.93 0.59 10.15
N SER A 12 -14.14 1.81 10.64
CA SER A 12 -15.09 2.80 10.13
C SER A 12 -14.73 3.34 8.75
N GLU A 13 -13.46 3.27 8.33
CA GLU A 13 -12.95 3.82 7.07
C GLU A 13 -13.23 2.92 5.86
N ARG A 14 -14.47 2.47 5.73
CA ARG A 14 -14.89 1.49 4.72
C ARG A 14 -14.68 1.97 3.30
N GLU A 15 -15.08 3.20 2.99
CA GLU A 15 -14.90 3.78 1.66
C GLU A 15 -13.41 3.87 1.30
N LYS A 16 -12.56 4.18 2.30
CA LYS A 16 -11.12 4.26 2.09
C LYS A 16 -10.52 2.92 1.68
N LYS A 17 -10.86 1.89 2.45
CA LYS A 17 -10.45 0.51 2.17
C LYS A 17 -10.93 0.03 0.80
N VAL A 18 -12.14 0.41 0.37
CA VAL A 18 -12.68 0.03 -0.95
C VAL A 18 -11.83 0.62 -2.08
N TYR A 19 -11.54 1.93 -2.06
CA TYR A 19 -10.77 2.52 -3.15
C TYR A 19 -9.30 2.05 -3.11
N ILE A 20 -8.66 1.91 -1.92
CA ILE A 20 -7.28 1.41 -1.81
C ILE A 20 -7.19 0.02 -2.44
N ARG A 21 -8.09 -0.88 -2.06
CA ARG A 21 -8.13 -2.24 -2.62
C ARG A 21 -8.26 -2.21 -4.13
N LYS A 22 -9.18 -1.41 -4.66
CA LYS A 22 -9.41 -1.30 -6.11
C LYS A 22 -8.16 -0.79 -6.82
N ASP A 23 -7.60 0.32 -6.36
CA ASP A 23 -6.47 0.99 -7.01
C ASP A 23 -5.19 0.15 -6.94
N LEU A 24 -4.93 -0.53 -5.82
CA LEU A 24 -3.80 -1.47 -5.72
C LEU A 24 -3.96 -2.64 -6.69
N LYS A 25 -5.16 -3.24 -6.79
CA LYS A 25 -5.42 -4.31 -7.76
C LYS A 25 -5.18 -3.87 -9.20
N VAL A 26 -5.63 -2.66 -9.56
CA VAL A 26 -5.40 -2.07 -10.88
C VAL A 26 -3.91 -1.82 -11.10
N PHE A 27 -3.21 -1.24 -10.12
CA PHE A 27 -1.78 -0.98 -10.22
C PHE A 27 -0.97 -2.27 -10.44
N PHE A 28 -1.18 -3.30 -9.61
CA PHE A 28 -0.46 -4.57 -9.78
C PHE A 28 -0.83 -5.28 -11.09
N LYS A 29 -2.04 -5.05 -11.63
CA LYS A 29 -2.38 -5.48 -12.99
C LYS A 29 -1.49 -4.85 -14.05
N THR A 30 -1.19 -3.55 -13.95
CA THR A 30 -0.27 -2.87 -14.87
C THR A 30 1.17 -3.37 -14.78
N LEU A 31 1.57 -3.96 -13.66
CA LEU A 31 2.87 -4.62 -13.47
C LEU A 31 2.89 -6.09 -13.96
N GLY A 32 1.85 -6.53 -14.67
CA GLY A 32 1.78 -7.88 -15.23
C GLY A 32 1.45 -8.97 -14.21
N PHE A 33 0.81 -8.62 -13.09
CA PHE A 33 0.08 -9.58 -12.25
C PHE A 33 -1.37 -9.68 -12.75
N SER A 34 -2.04 -10.82 -12.57
CA SER A 34 -3.50 -10.84 -12.82
C SER A 34 -4.23 -10.16 -11.68
N GLU A 35 -5.35 -9.52 -11.98
CA GLU A 35 -6.18 -8.80 -10.99
C GLU A 35 -6.67 -9.75 -9.87
N ASP A 36 -7.08 -10.96 -10.26
CA ASP A 36 -7.52 -12.02 -9.35
C ASP A 36 -6.38 -12.61 -8.51
N SER A 37 -5.12 -12.39 -8.92
CA SER A 37 -3.95 -12.81 -8.14
C SER A 37 -3.49 -11.78 -7.12
N THR A 38 -4.08 -10.59 -7.05
CA THR A 38 -3.68 -9.58 -6.07
C THR A 38 -4.57 -9.66 -4.84
N THR A 39 -3.99 -10.03 -3.70
CA THR A 39 -4.69 -10.07 -2.41
C THR A 39 -4.41 -8.78 -1.65
N VAL A 40 -5.45 -8.10 -1.18
CA VAL A 40 -5.33 -6.90 -0.34
C VAL A 40 -6.12 -7.10 0.94
N THR A 41 -5.42 -7.19 2.07
CA THR A 41 -5.99 -7.31 3.40
C THR A 41 -5.86 -5.98 4.14
N PHE A 42 -6.70 -5.80 5.16
CA PHE A 42 -6.65 -4.63 6.04
C PHE A 42 -6.56 -5.11 7.47
N ASP A 43 -5.48 -4.73 8.15
CA ASP A 43 -5.30 -4.90 9.58
C ASP A 43 -5.77 -3.62 10.27
N THR A 44 -6.78 -3.71 11.11
CA THR A 44 -7.48 -2.56 11.70
C THR A 44 -7.46 -2.66 13.21
N ASP A 45 -6.96 -1.63 13.89
CA ASP A 45 -7.02 -1.49 15.34
C ASP A 45 -7.87 -0.28 15.72
N ASP A 46 -9.09 -0.52 16.20
CA ASP A 46 -9.98 0.57 16.62
C ASP A 46 -9.73 1.03 18.08
N THR A 47 -8.83 0.36 18.82
CA THR A 47 -8.64 0.60 20.26
C THR A 47 -7.76 1.81 20.56
N THR A 48 -6.96 2.23 19.58
CA THR A 48 -5.94 3.29 19.72
C THR A 48 -6.34 4.60 19.02
N GLY A 49 -7.46 4.62 18.30
CA GLY A 49 -7.89 5.76 17.47
C GLY A 49 -7.23 5.77 16.08
N PRO A 50 -7.56 6.75 15.21
CA PRO A 50 -7.01 6.78 13.86
C PRO A 50 -5.49 6.95 13.89
N GLU A 51 -4.76 6.01 13.31
CA GLU A 51 -3.32 6.15 13.15
C GLU A 51 -2.99 7.31 12.20
N GLU A 52 -1.96 8.07 12.55
CA GLU A 52 -1.41 9.09 11.66
C GLU A 52 -0.69 8.48 10.44
N HIS A 53 -0.43 7.18 10.50
CA HIS A 53 0.41 6.44 9.56
C HIS A 53 -0.36 5.27 8.94
N VAL A 54 -0.44 5.22 7.61
CA VAL A 54 -0.90 4.04 6.87
C VAL A 54 0.28 3.36 6.18
N MET A 55 0.42 2.05 6.38
CA MET A 55 1.51 1.26 5.82
C MET A 55 0.97 0.13 4.96
N ALA A 56 1.57 -0.08 3.78
CA ALA A 56 1.34 -1.27 2.95
C ALA A 56 2.58 -2.17 2.95
N ARG A 57 2.47 -3.36 3.55
CA ARG A 57 3.47 -4.43 3.46
C ARG A 57 3.13 -5.33 2.29
N MET A 58 4.08 -5.54 1.38
CA MET A 58 3.81 -6.18 0.09
C MET A 58 4.71 -7.40 -0.09
N TYR A 59 4.14 -8.54 -0.46
CA TYR A 59 4.85 -9.81 -0.60
C TYR A 59 4.66 -10.36 -2.02
N SER A 60 5.75 -10.69 -2.70
CA SER A 60 5.71 -11.40 -3.98
C SER A 60 7.06 -12.01 -4.28
N LYS A 61 7.07 -13.24 -4.82
CA LYS A 61 8.32 -13.86 -5.32
C LYS A 61 8.98 -13.03 -6.43
N LYS A 62 8.21 -12.28 -7.21
CA LYS A 62 8.74 -11.43 -8.28
C LYS A 62 9.55 -10.24 -7.74
N PHE A 63 9.26 -9.75 -6.52
CA PHE A 63 9.99 -8.60 -5.97
C PHE A 63 11.48 -8.91 -5.76
N MET A 64 11.83 -10.17 -5.51
CA MET A 64 13.23 -10.61 -5.39
C MET A 64 13.99 -10.60 -6.73
N GLN A 65 13.30 -10.43 -7.86
CA GLN A 65 13.86 -10.44 -9.20
C GLN A 65 13.82 -9.06 -9.86
N MET A 66 13.24 -8.06 -9.19
CA MET A 66 13.15 -6.69 -9.68
C MET A 66 14.38 -5.91 -9.28
N GLU A 67 14.78 -4.97 -10.13
CA GLU A 67 15.87 -4.04 -9.80
C GLU A 67 15.41 -3.07 -8.69
N VAL A 68 16.36 -2.60 -7.86
CA VAL A 68 16.05 -1.72 -6.72
C VAL A 68 15.28 -0.48 -7.16
N LEU A 69 15.68 0.16 -8.26
CA LEU A 69 15.00 1.34 -8.80
C LEU A 69 13.55 1.04 -9.24
N GLU A 70 13.27 -0.17 -9.73
CA GLU A 70 11.92 -0.57 -10.10
C GLU A 70 11.05 -0.79 -8.85
N LEU A 71 11.64 -1.39 -7.81
CA LEU A 71 10.98 -1.56 -6.50
C LEU A 71 10.67 -0.20 -5.86
N GLU A 72 11.61 0.74 -5.87
CA GLU A 72 11.40 2.09 -5.33
C GLU A 72 10.26 2.82 -6.07
N ARG A 73 10.22 2.77 -7.40
CA ARG A 73 9.13 3.36 -8.20
C ARG A 73 7.77 2.68 -7.93
N MET A 74 7.78 1.37 -7.74
CA MET A 74 6.59 0.63 -7.33
C MET A 74 6.10 1.11 -5.97
N CYS A 75 6.99 1.25 -4.99
CA CYS A 75 6.64 1.71 -3.65
C CYS A 75 6.13 3.16 -3.68
N ASP A 76 6.76 4.05 -4.45
CA ASP A 76 6.29 5.43 -4.63
C ASP A 76 4.86 5.48 -5.22
N SER A 77 4.52 4.55 -6.11
CA SER A 77 3.17 4.43 -6.69
C SER A 77 2.15 3.92 -5.69
N VAL A 78 2.55 2.96 -4.84
CA VAL A 78 1.70 2.44 -3.76
C VAL A 78 1.45 3.50 -2.70
N VAL A 79 2.47 4.26 -2.30
CA VAL A 79 2.33 5.42 -1.42
C VAL A 79 1.33 6.42 -1.98
N ALA A 80 1.37 6.71 -3.30
CA ALA A 80 0.40 7.60 -3.94
C ALA A 80 -1.05 7.07 -3.90
N VAL A 81 -1.25 5.75 -3.87
CA VAL A 81 -2.57 5.15 -3.64
C VAL A 81 -3.01 5.34 -2.19
N LEU A 82 -2.11 5.16 -1.22
CA LEU A 82 -2.39 5.33 0.20
C LEU A 82 -2.69 6.80 0.57
N GLU A 83 -2.02 7.77 -0.06
CA GLU A 83 -2.24 9.22 0.15
C GLU A 83 -3.71 9.63 -0.04
N LYS A 84 -4.46 8.93 -0.89
CA LYS A 84 -5.91 9.14 -1.07
C LYS A 84 -6.73 8.84 0.19
N ALA A 85 -6.13 8.19 1.19
CA ALA A 85 -6.75 7.93 2.49
C ALA A 85 -6.80 9.19 3.35
N GLY A 86 -6.01 10.21 3.02
CA GLY A 86 -5.96 11.44 3.80
C GLY A 86 -5.22 11.29 5.13
N HIS A 87 -4.49 10.19 5.34
CA HIS A 87 -3.66 10.04 6.55
C HIS A 87 -2.38 10.87 6.41
N PRO A 88 -1.88 11.46 7.51
CA PRO A 88 -0.69 12.32 7.53
C PRO A 88 0.57 11.70 6.96
N PHE A 89 0.82 10.41 7.16
CA PHE A 89 2.02 9.72 6.71
C PHE A 89 1.67 8.38 6.04
N ASN A 90 2.33 8.06 4.94
CA ASN A 90 2.05 6.87 4.14
C ASN A 90 3.33 6.16 3.74
N GLU A 91 3.35 4.84 3.86
CA GLU A 91 4.54 4.02 3.61
C GLU A 91 4.22 2.74 2.84
N ALA A 92 5.15 2.32 1.99
CA ALA A 92 5.12 1.07 1.26
C ALA A 92 6.42 0.30 1.49
N PHE A 93 6.27 -0.98 1.81
CA PHE A 93 7.37 -1.86 2.17
C PHE A 93 7.29 -3.22 1.44
N PRO A 94 8.13 -3.48 0.43
CA PRO A 94 8.19 -4.75 -0.27
C PRO A 94 9.01 -5.77 0.54
N VAL A 95 8.45 -6.91 0.92
CA VAL A 95 9.16 -7.97 1.66
C VAL A 95 9.62 -9.06 0.68
N PRO A 96 10.85 -9.59 0.78
CA PRO A 96 11.89 -9.36 1.79
C PRO A 96 12.90 -8.23 1.49
N VAL A 97 12.67 -7.42 0.47
CA VAL A 97 13.65 -6.42 0.01
C VAL A 97 13.53 -5.14 0.85
N LEU A 98 14.58 -4.74 1.57
CA LEU A 98 14.55 -3.58 2.48
C LEU A 98 14.50 -2.20 1.76
N ALA A 99 13.78 -2.07 0.64
CA ALA A 99 13.51 -0.83 -0.07
C ALA A 99 12.21 -0.20 0.46
N MET A 100 12.28 0.41 1.64
CA MET A 100 11.15 1.10 2.26
C MET A 100 11.01 2.51 1.71
N ARG A 101 9.80 2.90 1.30
CA ARG A 101 9.49 4.26 0.84
C ARG A 101 8.28 4.78 1.60
N GLY A 102 8.46 5.92 2.26
CA GLY A 102 7.37 6.62 2.95
C GLY A 102 7.52 8.12 2.82
N ARG A 103 6.40 8.84 2.84
CA ARG A 103 6.39 10.31 2.85
C ARG A 103 5.12 10.85 3.50
N PRO A 104 5.18 12.09 4.04
CA PRO A 104 3.99 12.77 4.50
C PRO A 104 3.05 13.04 3.32
N ASN A 105 1.75 12.93 3.58
CA ASN A 105 0.73 13.30 2.62
C ASN A 105 0.83 14.81 2.35
N LYS A 106 0.90 15.18 1.07
CA LYS A 106 0.85 16.58 0.68
C LYS A 106 -0.57 17.06 0.89
N GLN A 107 -0.85 17.64 2.06
CA GLN A 107 -2.07 18.41 2.26
C GLN A 107 -2.09 19.50 1.18
N ASN A 108 -3.13 19.52 0.35
CA ASN A 108 -3.41 20.63 -0.55
C ASN A 108 -3.68 21.86 0.32
N HIS A 109 -2.64 22.65 0.59
CA HIS A 109 -2.76 24.03 1.05
C HIS A 109 -3.17 24.93 -0.11
#